data_AF-A0A430B9X3-F1
#
_entry.id   AF-A0A430B9X3-F1
#
_cell.length_a   1.000
_cell.length_b   1.000
_cell.length_c   1.000
_cell.angle_alpha   90.00
_cell.angle_beta   90.00
_cell.angle_gamma   90.00
#
_symmetry.space_group_name_H-M   'P 1'
#
loop_
_entity.id
_entity.type
_entity.pdbx_description
1 polymer ?
#
loop_
_entity_poly.entity_id
_entity_poly.type
_entity_poly.pdbx_seq_one_letter_code
_entity_poly.pdbx_strand_id
1 'polypeptide(L)'
;MLARLLPQHHERIELGVRKDGYLPLEQYGALGDGRSVALSGADGSIDWWCVPNMDSPPLFDRLLDGENGGCFTLQPDRPFTVERRYHPASNVLETIFTTPSGRAKLTESLNSGTAGRLPWAELARRIDGLDGTVRFNLTMKPGRRGDTVNPYHSKIGDHTVFHVERVLGLFVCSDTVHCDWADEGITGEVTVAAGERQTVAVVAGRDEPLVAPTIEQIDARIDISDQEWRDWSEHVAYTGEDRDAFLRSALALKILLYSPSGAIAAAATTSIPEGIGGAKNYDYRYAWIRDAGYTIKAFLTAGLEAEAKAAFSWLLDQLRSVGTRVVYTLDGKVVPGVSEWAMPGYRGSTPVRTGNQATDQRQHGVYGDIFETAACFVGCGNILDSASAELLSHLADECADSWRLPDAGMWELEEPQHYTMSKVSCWQALARAVELADQGQLPTTCRERWSRERDRIKDWIEGECWSEKKQAFVMYPGTDKLDASLALAVRFGFDGHGRLLATMDAIDRELGSGPFHYRYTGTDKEEGCFLACSFWMVEARAELGQRPEARQRFDRLNEALSHGHGILSEMIDPASGAFLGNLPQGLSHLAHIMALSVLDEAAACN
;
A
#
# COMPACT_ATOMS: atom_id res chain seq x y z
N MET A 1 4.01 -18.18 23.06
CA MET A 1 5.09 -17.17 23.06
C MET A 1 4.71 -16.24 21.92
N LEU A 2 4.04 -15.12 22.24
CA LEU A 2 3.22 -14.35 21.30
C LEU A 2 4.07 -13.70 20.19
N ALA A 3 3.75 -14.01 18.94
CA ALA A 3 4.38 -13.46 17.74
C ALA A 3 3.93 -12.00 17.55
N ARG A 4 4.78 -11.05 17.91
CA ARG A 4 4.52 -9.63 17.68
C ARG A 4 5.18 -9.21 16.37
N LEU A 5 4.36 -8.82 15.39
CA LEU A 5 4.81 -8.06 14.21
C LEU A 5 5.43 -6.70 14.57
N LEU A 6 5.21 -6.25 15.80
CA LEU A 6 5.62 -4.94 16.28
C LEU A 6 6.32 -5.04 17.62
N PRO A 7 7.57 -4.60 17.70
CA PRO A 7 8.22 -4.31 18.96
C PRO A 7 7.41 -3.23 19.72
N GLN A 8 6.88 -3.57 20.90
CA GLN A 8 6.35 -2.56 21.85
C GLN A 8 7.46 -1.73 22.52
N HIS A 9 8.73 -2.03 22.18
CA HIS A 9 9.94 -1.35 22.63
C HIS A 9 10.81 -1.03 21.41
N HIS A 10 11.68 -0.03 21.52
CA HIS A 10 12.72 0.24 20.53
C HIS A 10 13.45 -1.05 20.14
N GLU A 11 13.31 -1.48 18.89
CA GLU A 11 14.04 -2.63 18.37
C GLU A 11 15.34 -2.15 17.75
N ARG A 12 16.43 -2.77 18.16
CA ARG A 12 17.76 -2.47 17.65
C ARG A 12 17.89 -3.09 16.27
N ILE A 13 18.15 -2.24 15.28
CA ILE A 13 18.26 -2.67 13.88
C ILE A 13 19.73 -2.64 13.51
N GLU A 14 20.23 -3.75 12.97
CA GLU A 14 21.49 -3.73 12.25
C GLU A 14 21.28 -2.94 10.96
N LEU A 15 21.88 -1.75 10.91
CA LEU A 15 21.79 -0.89 9.74
C LEU A 15 22.34 -1.64 8.53
N GLY A 16 21.50 -1.79 7.52
CA GLY A 16 21.88 -2.42 6.27
C GLY A 16 22.90 -1.56 5.56
N VAL A 17 23.97 -2.18 5.07
CA VAL A 17 24.92 -1.48 4.22
C VAL A 17 24.21 -1.15 2.90
N ARG A 18 24.21 0.13 2.51
CA ARG A 18 23.76 0.51 1.18
C ARG A 18 24.58 -0.23 0.14
N LYS A 19 23.91 -0.96 -0.74
CA LYS A 19 24.53 -1.64 -1.87
C LYS A 19 24.23 -0.81 -3.12
N ASP A 20 25.27 -0.31 -3.77
CA ASP A 20 25.16 0.52 -4.98
C ASP A 20 24.26 1.76 -4.79
N GLY A 21 24.27 2.35 -3.58
CA GLY A 21 23.44 3.50 -3.21
C GLY A 21 22.08 3.14 -2.60
N TYR A 22 21.66 1.87 -2.64
CA TYR A 22 20.32 1.43 -2.22
C TYR A 22 20.31 0.79 -0.83
N LEU A 23 19.42 1.26 0.05
CA LEU A 23 19.08 0.58 1.30
C LEU A 23 18.17 -0.64 1.02
N PRO A 24 18.23 -1.73 1.82
CA PRO A 24 17.20 -2.76 1.78
C PRO A 24 15.80 -2.18 2.04
N LEU A 25 14.77 -2.70 1.35
CA LEU A 25 13.43 -2.11 1.37
C LEU A 25 12.77 -2.19 2.75
N GLU A 26 13.02 -3.28 3.48
CA GLU A 26 12.59 -3.52 4.86
C GLU A 26 13.08 -2.45 5.86
N GLN A 27 14.08 -1.65 5.50
CA GLN A 27 14.64 -0.60 6.37
C GLN A 27 13.99 0.77 6.16
N TYR A 28 12.96 0.86 5.31
CA TYR A 28 12.18 2.09 5.15
C TYR A 28 10.93 2.06 6.03
N GLY A 29 10.71 3.13 6.78
CA GLY A 29 9.41 3.50 7.32
C GLY A 29 8.67 4.40 6.33
N ALA A 30 7.35 4.49 6.44
CA ALA A 30 6.49 5.33 5.61
C ALA A 30 5.89 6.46 6.45
N LEU A 31 5.99 7.69 5.95
CA LEU A 31 5.40 8.89 6.52
C LEU A 31 4.33 9.38 5.55
N GLY A 32 3.10 9.61 6.02
CA GLY A 32 1.98 10.00 5.17
C GLY A 32 1.11 11.08 5.80
N ASP A 33 0.49 11.92 4.97
CA ASP A 33 -0.50 12.95 5.37
C ASP A 33 -1.89 12.73 4.72
N GLY A 34 -2.06 11.58 4.04
CA GLY A 34 -3.25 11.29 3.24
C GLY A 34 -3.25 11.96 1.85
N ARG A 35 -2.16 12.61 1.41
CA ARG A 35 -1.99 13.11 0.03
C ARG A 35 -0.73 12.57 -0.61
N SER A 36 0.36 12.47 0.14
CA SER A 36 1.62 11.88 -0.29
C SER A 36 2.20 10.98 0.78
N VAL A 37 3.20 10.19 0.38
CA VAL A 37 3.97 9.31 1.24
C VAL A 37 5.45 9.53 0.98
N ALA A 38 6.22 9.69 2.05
CA ALA A 38 7.68 9.74 2.04
C ALA A 38 8.25 8.47 2.69
N LEU A 39 9.35 7.94 2.16
CA LEU A 39 10.03 6.77 2.74
C LEU A 39 11.28 7.18 3.52
N SER A 40 11.25 6.96 4.84
CA SER A 40 12.34 7.24 5.78
C SER A 40 13.23 6.01 5.99
N GLY A 41 14.48 6.08 5.52
CA GLY A 41 15.50 5.05 5.71
C GLY A 41 16.07 5.05 7.13
N ALA A 42 16.44 3.86 7.60
CA ALA A 42 17.04 3.66 8.92
C ALA A 42 18.37 4.42 9.15
N ASP A 43 19.01 4.89 8.08
CA ASP A 43 20.22 5.72 8.13
C ASP A 43 19.92 7.22 8.26
N GLY A 44 18.66 7.62 8.47
CA GLY A 44 18.24 9.01 8.58
C GLY A 44 18.06 9.69 7.22
N SER A 45 17.71 8.93 6.18
CA SER A 45 17.42 9.49 4.86
C SER A 45 15.95 9.49 4.51
N ILE A 46 15.54 10.40 3.63
CA ILE A 46 14.30 10.30 2.85
C ILE A 46 14.71 10.06 1.41
N ASP A 47 14.42 8.86 0.89
CA ASP A 47 14.89 8.39 -0.43
C ASP A 47 13.79 8.37 -1.48
N TRP A 48 12.54 8.51 -1.03
CA TRP A 48 11.37 8.59 -1.88
C TRP A 48 10.41 9.61 -1.31
N TRP A 49 9.97 10.56 -2.13
CA TRP A 49 8.83 11.42 -1.81
C TRP A 49 8.30 12.09 -3.08
N CYS A 50 7.02 11.92 -3.39
CA CYS A 50 6.35 12.62 -4.48
C CYS A 50 5.68 13.90 -3.98
N VAL A 51 5.81 15.01 -4.71
CA VAL A 51 5.26 16.30 -4.29
C VAL A 51 4.39 16.92 -5.38
N PRO A 52 3.14 17.35 -5.05
CA PRO A 52 2.52 17.26 -3.73
C PRO A 52 1.68 15.99 -3.54
N ASN A 53 1.35 15.27 -4.61
CA ASN A 53 0.51 14.06 -4.57
C ASN A 53 1.37 12.81 -4.74
N MET A 54 0.87 11.68 -4.25
CA MET A 54 1.53 10.38 -4.37
C MET A 54 1.85 9.99 -5.83
N ASP A 55 0.97 10.31 -6.78
CA ASP A 55 1.14 10.06 -8.22
C ASP A 55 1.87 11.19 -8.97
N SER A 56 2.34 12.23 -8.27
CA SER A 56 3.19 13.29 -8.87
C SER A 56 4.59 12.75 -9.19
N PRO A 57 5.36 13.41 -10.06
CA PRO A 57 6.78 13.11 -10.22
C PRO A 57 7.53 13.24 -8.89
N PRO A 58 8.46 12.31 -8.57
CA PRO A 58 9.18 12.33 -7.30
C PRO A 58 10.03 13.61 -7.13
N LEU A 59 10.05 14.15 -5.92
CA LEU A 59 11.03 15.15 -5.48
C LEU A 59 12.34 14.47 -5.08
N PHE A 60 12.23 13.30 -4.44
CA PHE A 60 13.35 12.38 -4.15
C PHE A 60 13.02 11.02 -4.75
N ASP A 61 13.95 10.47 -5.52
CA ASP A 61 13.89 9.15 -6.17
C ASP A 61 15.21 8.37 -6.05
N ARG A 62 15.99 8.55 -4.97
CA ARG A 62 17.18 7.72 -4.68
C ARG A 62 16.89 6.24 -4.61
N LEU A 63 15.63 5.87 -4.38
CA LEU A 63 15.16 4.49 -4.47
C LEU A 63 15.30 3.90 -5.89
N LEU A 64 15.19 4.72 -6.93
CA LEU A 64 15.27 4.32 -8.35
C LEU A 64 16.56 4.76 -9.03
N ASP A 65 17.24 5.75 -8.47
CA ASP A 65 18.56 6.21 -8.91
C ASP A 65 19.44 6.54 -7.71
N GLY A 66 20.28 5.57 -7.31
CA GLY A 66 21.15 5.67 -6.13
C GLY A 66 22.12 6.87 -6.14
N GLU A 67 22.42 7.43 -7.32
CA GLU A 67 23.38 8.52 -7.49
C GLU A 67 22.68 9.88 -7.74
N ASN A 68 21.77 9.95 -8.72
CA ASN A 68 21.15 11.20 -9.19
C ASN A 68 19.69 11.37 -8.75
N GLY A 69 19.12 10.38 -8.06
CA GLY A 69 17.72 10.42 -7.61
C GLY A 69 17.47 11.41 -6.46
N GLY A 70 18.52 11.94 -5.84
CA GLY A 70 18.37 12.91 -4.77
C GLY A 70 17.72 12.33 -3.51
N CYS A 71 17.94 12.99 -2.38
CA CYS A 71 17.49 12.53 -1.08
C CYS A 71 17.47 13.68 -0.08
N PHE A 72 16.82 13.45 1.07
CA PHE A 72 16.99 14.30 2.24
C PHE A 72 17.60 13.51 3.40
N THR A 73 18.91 13.61 3.59
CA THR A 73 19.68 12.92 4.62
C THR A 73 19.94 13.82 5.81
N LEU A 74 19.74 13.25 7.00
CA LEU A 74 20.09 13.80 8.29
C LEU A 74 20.64 12.66 9.14
N GLN A 75 21.96 12.51 9.14
CA GLN A 75 22.65 11.32 9.61
C GLN A 75 23.81 11.70 10.56
N PRO A 76 24.06 10.96 11.65
CA PRO A 76 25.23 11.21 12.49
C PRO A 76 26.54 11.13 11.71
N ASP A 77 27.51 11.99 12.04
CA ASP A 77 28.82 12.08 11.38
C ASP A 77 29.83 11.01 11.87
N ARG A 78 29.45 10.21 12.86
CA ARG A 78 30.22 9.10 13.44
C ARG A 78 29.51 7.77 13.19
N PRO A 79 30.21 6.62 13.29
CA PRO A 79 29.54 5.32 13.31
C PRO A 79 28.43 5.27 14.35
N PHE A 80 27.29 4.69 13.99
CA PHE A 80 26.12 4.64 14.84
C PHE A 80 25.37 3.31 14.73
N THR A 81 24.52 3.06 15.72
CA THR A 81 23.46 2.06 15.65
C THR A 81 22.12 2.74 15.81
N VAL A 82 21.05 2.12 15.30
CA VAL A 82 19.71 2.69 15.35
C VAL A 82 18.72 1.80 16.06
N GLU A 83 17.77 2.46 16.70
CA GLU A 83 16.56 1.88 17.26
C GLU A 83 15.37 2.65 16.70
N ARG A 84 14.36 1.95 16.17
CA ARG A 84 13.23 2.63 15.51
C ARG A 84 11.90 2.11 16.00
N ARG A 85 10.91 3.01 15.98
CA ARG A 85 9.50 2.68 16.19
C ARG A 85 8.63 3.79 15.68
N TYR A 86 7.42 3.45 15.26
CA TYR A 86 6.36 4.45 15.21
C TYR A 86 5.93 4.81 16.63
N HIS A 87 5.47 6.04 16.82
CA HIS A 87 4.74 6.40 18.01
C HIS A 87 3.52 5.47 18.18
N PRO A 88 3.16 5.09 19.42
CA PRO A 88 1.98 4.27 19.65
C PRO A 88 0.74 4.87 19.01
N ALA A 89 0.00 4.05 18.26
CA ALA A 89 -1.20 4.43 17.52
C ALA A 89 -1.01 5.64 16.57
N SER A 90 0.17 5.74 15.92
CA SER A 90 0.51 6.89 15.09
C SER A 90 1.38 6.54 13.87
N ASN A 91 1.35 7.42 12.86
CA ASN A 91 2.25 7.39 11.70
C ASN A 91 3.49 8.27 11.86
N VAL A 92 3.68 8.89 13.02
CA VAL A 92 4.92 9.60 13.36
C VAL A 92 6.01 8.59 13.70
N LEU A 93 7.17 8.72 13.04
CA LEU A 93 8.29 7.79 13.17
C LEU A 93 9.38 8.37 14.06
N GLU A 94 9.92 7.54 14.94
CA GLU A 94 11.04 7.87 15.81
C GLU A 94 12.24 6.96 15.52
N THR A 95 13.41 7.55 15.31
CA THR A 95 14.70 6.86 15.15
C THR A 95 15.68 7.39 16.19
N ILE A 96 16.13 6.53 17.10
CA ILE A 96 17.19 6.84 18.06
C ILE A 96 18.53 6.42 17.46
N PHE A 97 19.42 7.38 17.27
CA PHE A 97 20.82 7.16 16.91
C PHE A 97 21.68 7.07 18.16
N THR A 98 22.50 6.02 18.24
CA THR A 98 23.52 5.86 19.28
C THR A 98 24.90 5.94 18.66
N THR A 99 25.69 6.91 19.10
CA THR A 99 27.08 7.15 18.66
C THR A 99 28.05 7.04 19.83
N PRO A 100 29.38 7.01 19.60
CA PRO A 100 30.36 7.07 20.68
C PRO A 100 30.30 8.35 21.54
N SER A 101 29.72 9.45 21.05
CA SER A 101 29.68 10.74 21.73
C SER A 101 28.34 11.07 22.39
N GLY A 102 27.30 10.27 22.15
CA GLY A 102 25.97 10.48 22.71
C GLY A 102 24.85 9.83 21.90
N ARG A 103 23.62 10.07 22.35
CA ARG A 103 22.38 9.60 21.73
C ARG A 103 21.48 10.76 21.38
N ALA A 104 20.87 10.67 20.20
CA ALA A 104 19.92 11.66 19.70
C ALA A 104 18.75 10.96 19.03
N LYS A 105 17.59 11.61 19.09
CA LYS A 105 16.31 11.09 18.63
C LYS A 105 15.80 11.94 17.49
N LEU A 106 15.56 11.30 16.35
CA LEU A 106 14.96 11.90 15.18
C LEU A 106 13.48 11.52 15.12
N THR A 107 12.60 12.50 15.25
CA THR A 107 11.14 12.35 15.07
C THR A 107 10.72 12.98 13.75
N GLU A 108 10.02 12.23 12.91
CA GLU A 108 9.70 12.62 11.53
C GLU A 108 8.20 12.49 11.25
N SER A 109 7.67 13.43 10.47
CA SER A 109 6.26 13.46 10.08
C SER A 109 6.07 14.18 8.74
N LEU A 110 5.14 13.69 7.93
CA LEU A 110 4.45 14.56 6.96
C LEU A 110 3.34 15.26 7.73
N ASN A 111 3.53 16.55 7.97
CA ASN A 111 2.72 17.31 8.90
C ASN A 111 1.28 17.52 8.40
N SER A 112 0.35 17.36 9.32
CA SER A 112 -1.05 17.77 9.22
C SER A 112 -1.34 18.94 10.18
N GLY A 113 -2.48 19.58 9.99
CA GLY A 113 -3.04 20.57 10.91
C GLY A 113 -4.12 19.94 11.82
N THR A 114 -4.71 20.77 12.68
CA THR A 114 -5.79 20.37 13.62
C THR A 114 -7.13 20.03 12.96
N ALA A 115 -7.18 20.04 11.63
CA ALA A 115 -8.37 19.75 10.83
C ALA A 115 -8.01 18.76 9.72
N GLY A 116 -7.00 17.92 9.96
CA GLY A 116 -6.38 17.04 8.98
C GLY A 116 -5.37 17.76 8.08
N ARG A 117 -5.26 17.26 6.85
CA ARG A 117 -4.21 17.61 5.88
C ARG A 117 -4.04 19.12 5.65
N LEU A 118 -2.78 19.58 5.60
CA LEU A 118 -2.44 20.95 5.19
C LEU A 118 -2.69 21.19 3.68
N PRO A 119 -2.97 22.43 3.26
CA PRO A 119 -3.09 22.76 1.83
C PRO A 119 -1.80 22.55 1.01
N TRP A 120 -0.63 22.70 1.63
CA TRP A 120 0.71 22.45 1.05
C TRP A 120 1.31 21.14 1.58
N ALA A 121 2.42 20.69 1.00
CA ALA A 121 3.19 19.55 1.50
C ALA A 121 4.24 20.02 2.53
N GLU A 122 4.31 19.38 3.70
CA GLU A 122 5.24 19.76 4.77
C GLU A 122 5.88 18.52 5.40
N LEU A 123 7.16 18.28 5.09
CA LEU A 123 7.97 17.24 5.71
C LEU A 123 8.81 17.86 6.82
N ALA A 124 8.62 17.42 8.06
CA ALA A 124 9.31 17.94 9.23
C ALA A 124 10.13 16.87 9.94
N ARG A 125 11.30 17.27 10.43
CA ARG A 125 12.28 16.39 11.07
C ARG A 125 12.87 17.09 12.30
N ARG A 126 12.53 16.56 13.47
CA ARG A 126 12.91 17.09 14.79
C ARG A 126 13.96 16.21 15.44
N ILE A 127 15.04 16.82 15.92
CA ILE A 127 16.16 16.17 16.58
C ILE A 127 16.16 16.58 18.05
N ASP A 128 15.97 15.63 18.96
CA ASP A 128 16.14 15.83 20.40
C ASP A 128 17.43 15.15 20.87
N GLY A 129 18.32 15.88 21.55
CA GLY A 129 19.50 15.30 22.19
C GLY A 129 19.12 14.58 23.48
N LEU A 130 19.42 13.29 23.57
CA LEU A 130 19.05 12.45 24.73
C LEU A 130 20.16 12.39 25.78
N ASP A 131 21.39 12.15 25.33
CA ASP A 131 22.58 12.12 26.16
C ASP A 131 23.81 12.50 25.34
N GLY A 132 24.84 13.03 26.01
CA GLY A 132 26.08 13.47 25.36
C GLY A 132 25.85 14.56 24.31
N THR A 133 26.60 14.48 23.21
CA THR A 133 26.51 15.41 22.07
C THR A 133 26.63 14.64 20.77
N VAL A 134 25.69 14.87 19.85
CA VAL A 134 25.66 14.20 18.54
C VAL A 134 25.69 15.27 17.45
N ARG A 135 26.60 15.11 16.50
CA ARG A 135 26.65 15.94 15.29
C ARG A 135 26.06 15.18 14.11
N PHE A 136 25.20 15.87 13.36
CA PHE A 136 24.55 15.36 12.17
C PHE A 136 25.03 16.12 10.93
N ASN A 137 25.27 15.37 9.87
CA ASN A 137 25.41 15.92 8.53
C ASN A 137 24.03 16.01 7.89
N LEU A 138 23.74 17.15 7.28
CA LEU A 138 22.52 17.42 6.55
C LEU A 138 22.82 17.50 5.05
N THR A 139 22.00 16.84 4.24
CA THR A 139 22.04 16.97 2.78
C THR A 139 20.62 16.87 2.24
N MET A 140 20.15 17.89 1.53
CA MET A 140 18.89 17.84 0.78
C MET A 140 19.21 18.09 -0.68
N LYS A 141 19.04 17.08 -1.52
CA LYS A 141 19.24 17.15 -2.97
C LYS A 141 17.96 16.70 -3.65
N PRO A 142 17.28 17.55 -4.42
CA PRO A 142 16.17 17.10 -5.25
C PRO A 142 16.67 16.20 -6.40
N GLY A 143 15.84 15.25 -6.82
CA GLY A 143 16.16 14.33 -7.91
C GLY A 143 16.12 14.96 -9.29
N ARG A 144 16.95 14.43 -10.21
CA ARG A 144 17.01 14.88 -11.62
C ARG A 144 16.03 14.19 -12.55
N ARG A 145 15.28 13.19 -12.05
CA ARG A 145 14.23 12.50 -12.80
C ARG A 145 14.74 11.92 -14.12
N GLY A 146 15.84 11.16 -14.06
CA GLY A 146 16.45 10.53 -15.23
C GLY A 146 17.08 11.56 -16.16
N ASP A 147 17.72 12.57 -15.55
CA ASP A 147 18.33 13.73 -16.21
C ASP A 147 17.40 14.53 -17.13
N THR A 148 16.09 14.47 -16.88
CA THR A 148 15.09 15.27 -17.60
C THR A 148 14.82 16.63 -16.95
N VAL A 149 15.25 16.81 -15.70
CA VAL A 149 15.05 18.03 -14.91
C VAL A 149 16.37 18.40 -14.21
N ASN A 150 16.67 19.70 -14.14
CA ASN A 150 17.77 20.22 -13.33
C ASN A 150 17.25 21.14 -12.22
N PRO A 151 17.38 20.75 -10.94
CA PRO A 151 17.05 21.62 -9.82
C PRO A 151 17.89 22.90 -9.81
N TYR A 152 17.33 23.97 -9.27
CA TYR A 152 18.08 25.21 -9.00
C TYR A 152 17.48 25.95 -7.82
N HIS A 153 18.23 26.91 -7.27
CA HIS A 153 17.75 27.76 -6.19
C HIS A 153 17.67 29.22 -6.62
N SER A 154 16.80 30.00 -5.97
CA SER A 154 16.66 31.43 -6.24
C SER A 154 16.21 32.17 -4.97
N LYS A 155 16.13 33.51 -5.05
CA LYS A 155 15.55 34.34 -3.99
C LYS A 155 14.19 34.89 -4.41
N ILE A 156 13.19 34.74 -3.55
CA ILE A 156 11.88 35.37 -3.68
C ILE A 156 11.58 36.12 -2.38
N GLY A 157 11.65 37.45 -2.43
CA GLY A 157 11.60 38.27 -1.22
C GLY A 157 12.76 37.94 -0.27
N ASP A 158 12.45 37.68 0.99
CA ASP A 158 13.42 37.34 2.03
C ASP A 158 13.77 35.84 2.08
N HIS A 159 13.15 35.02 1.22
CA HIS A 159 13.32 33.57 1.24
C HIS A 159 14.25 33.08 0.13
N THR A 160 15.11 32.12 0.47
CA THR A 160 15.76 31.25 -0.51
C THR A 160 14.85 30.06 -0.79
N VAL A 161 14.54 29.83 -2.06
CA VAL A 161 13.65 28.76 -2.53
C VAL A 161 14.42 27.82 -3.45
N PHE A 162 13.98 26.57 -3.51
CA PHE A 162 14.40 25.63 -4.56
C PHE A 162 13.26 25.41 -5.55
N HIS A 163 13.65 25.12 -6.80
CA HIS A 163 12.75 24.83 -7.90
C HIS A 163 13.11 23.47 -8.50
N VAL A 164 12.09 22.66 -8.77
CA VAL A 164 12.23 21.40 -9.51
C VAL A 164 11.07 21.33 -10.50
N GLU A 165 11.34 21.63 -11.76
CA GLU A 165 10.31 21.73 -12.79
C GLU A 165 9.19 22.70 -12.37
N ARG A 166 8.00 22.20 -11.98
CA ARG A 166 6.84 23.01 -11.54
C ARG A 166 6.68 23.06 -10.02
N VAL A 167 7.57 22.42 -9.27
CA VAL A 167 7.59 22.44 -7.79
C VAL A 167 8.37 23.68 -7.32
N LEU A 168 7.76 24.41 -6.39
CA LEU A 168 8.40 25.45 -5.60
C LEU A 168 8.50 24.95 -4.16
N GLY A 169 9.67 25.08 -3.54
CA GLY A 169 9.86 24.67 -2.16
C GLY A 169 10.75 25.58 -1.34
N LEU A 170 10.51 25.54 -0.03
CA LEU A 170 11.26 26.22 1.02
C LEU A 170 11.93 25.17 1.89
N PHE A 171 13.19 25.41 2.23
CA PHE A 171 13.86 24.70 3.30
C PHE A 171 13.88 25.61 4.53
N VAL A 172 13.30 25.13 5.63
CA VAL A 172 13.13 25.89 6.87
C VAL A 172 13.88 25.14 7.98
N CYS A 173 14.72 25.83 8.74
CA CYS A 173 15.51 25.22 9.80
C CYS A 173 15.64 26.13 11.01
N SER A 174 15.96 25.55 12.17
CA SER A 174 16.33 26.30 13.37
C SER A 174 17.58 27.17 13.13
N ASP A 175 17.69 28.29 13.83
CA ASP A 175 18.76 29.30 13.63
C ASP A 175 20.19 28.75 13.81
N THR A 176 20.35 27.69 14.61
CA THR A 176 21.63 27.03 14.86
C THR A 176 22.01 25.98 13.81
N VAL A 177 21.15 25.76 12.81
CA VAL A 177 21.46 24.89 11.66
C VAL A 177 22.09 25.75 10.57
N HIS A 178 23.36 25.49 10.27
CA HIS A 178 24.08 26.20 9.22
C HIS A 178 23.99 25.44 7.90
N CYS A 179 23.52 26.12 6.85
CA CYS A 179 23.30 25.52 5.54
C CYS A 179 23.98 26.32 4.44
N ASP A 180 24.67 25.60 3.56
CA ASP A 180 25.20 26.09 2.29
C ASP A 180 24.25 25.68 1.16
N TRP A 181 23.96 26.62 0.27
CA TRP A 181 23.08 26.43 -0.87
C TRP A 181 23.86 26.35 -2.17
N ALA A 182 23.47 25.42 -3.01
CA ALA A 182 23.88 25.31 -4.40
C ALA A 182 22.65 24.95 -5.25
N ASP A 183 22.78 25.03 -6.57
CA ASP A 183 21.69 24.64 -7.48
C ASP A 183 21.31 23.16 -7.31
N GLU A 184 22.29 22.30 -7.02
CA GLU A 184 22.09 20.88 -6.83
C GLU A 184 21.49 20.50 -5.45
N GLY A 185 21.36 21.45 -4.52
CA GLY A 185 20.77 21.21 -3.22
C GLY A 185 21.40 21.99 -2.07
N ILE A 186 21.16 21.49 -0.86
CA ILE A 186 21.51 22.10 0.42
C ILE A 186 22.40 21.13 1.19
N THR A 187 23.50 21.61 1.74
CA THR A 187 24.35 20.86 2.67
C THR A 187 24.48 21.62 3.97
N GLY A 188 24.62 20.93 5.09
CA GLY A 188 24.78 21.60 6.37
C GLY A 188 25.22 20.66 7.49
N GLU A 189 25.41 21.23 8.66
CA GLU A 189 25.70 20.51 9.89
C GLU A 189 24.81 21.03 11.02
N VAL A 190 24.41 20.13 11.91
CA VAL A 190 23.72 20.48 13.16
C VAL A 190 24.29 19.65 14.29
N THR A 191 24.51 20.28 15.43
CA THR A 191 24.94 19.60 16.67
C THR A 191 23.84 19.74 17.70
N VAL A 192 23.55 18.64 18.41
CA VAL A 192 22.56 18.61 19.48
C VAL A 192 23.17 18.00 20.73
N ALA A 193 23.13 18.72 21.85
CA ALA A 193 23.49 18.22 23.17
C ALA A 193 22.26 17.74 23.94
N ALA A 194 22.49 17.00 25.03
CA ALA A 194 21.42 16.51 25.90
C ALA A 194 20.46 17.65 26.33
N GLY A 195 19.17 17.47 26.05
CA GLY A 195 18.11 18.46 26.35
C GLY A 195 17.92 19.55 25.29
N GLU A 196 18.77 19.60 24.26
CA GLU A 196 18.59 20.50 23.13
C GLU A 196 17.67 19.90 22.06
N ARG A 197 17.03 20.78 21.31
CA ARG A 197 16.13 20.44 20.20
C ARG A 197 16.45 21.28 18.98
N GLN A 198 16.45 20.63 17.81
CA GLN A 198 16.68 21.26 16.51
C GLN A 198 15.68 20.72 15.50
N THR A 199 15.16 21.57 14.61
CA THR A 199 14.16 21.15 13.62
C THR A 199 14.53 21.65 12.24
N VAL A 200 14.34 20.78 11.24
CA VAL A 200 14.52 21.08 9.82
C VAL A 200 13.32 20.56 9.03
N ALA A 201 12.95 21.25 7.97
CA ALA A 201 11.75 20.94 7.23
C ALA A 201 11.79 21.39 5.77
N VAL A 202 10.95 20.73 4.96
CA VAL A 202 10.65 21.12 3.58
C VAL A 202 9.17 21.46 3.49
N VAL A 203 8.87 22.67 3.03
CA VAL A 203 7.53 23.15 2.68
C VAL A 203 7.49 23.28 1.16
N ALA A 204 6.57 22.59 0.48
CA ALA A 204 6.53 22.57 -0.98
C ALA A 204 5.12 22.50 -1.56
N GLY A 205 4.99 23.02 -2.78
CA GLY A 205 3.76 23.01 -3.56
C GLY A 205 4.07 22.95 -5.06
N ARG A 206 3.06 22.67 -5.87
CA ARG A 206 3.19 22.60 -7.34
C ARG A 206 2.10 23.43 -7.99
N ASP A 207 2.51 24.37 -8.84
CA ASP A 207 1.59 25.26 -9.58
C ASP A 207 0.65 26.10 -8.70
N GLU A 208 1.12 26.46 -7.51
CA GLU A 208 0.34 27.20 -6.52
C GLU A 208 1.22 28.16 -5.70
N PRO A 209 0.65 29.22 -5.12
CA PRO A 209 1.35 30.06 -4.15
C PRO A 209 1.77 29.26 -2.91
N LEU A 210 2.96 29.52 -2.39
CA LEU A 210 3.52 28.81 -1.24
C LEU A 210 3.49 29.68 0.03
N VAL A 211 3.11 29.07 1.15
CA VAL A 211 3.22 29.69 2.48
C VAL A 211 4.65 29.55 3.03
N ALA A 212 5.05 30.45 3.93
CA ALA A 212 6.33 30.39 4.63
C ALA A 212 6.12 30.38 6.15
N PRO A 213 5.74 29.23 6.75
CA PRO A 213 5.56 29.12 8.19
C PRO A 213 6.89 29.24 8.95
N THR A 214 6.83 29.64 10.22
CA THR A 214 8.02 29.66 11.08
C THR A 214 8.42 28.24 11.48
N ILE A 215 9.68 28.02 11.83
CA ILE A 215 10.15 26.70 12.23
C ILE A 215 9.42 26.18 13.49
N GLU A 216 9.03 27.07 14.40
CA GLU A 216 8.26 26.72 15.60
C GLU A 216 6.85 26.23 15.27
N GLN A 217 6.22 26.79 14.22
CA GLN A 217 4.91 26.31 13.76
C GLN A 217 5.02 24.92 13.15
N ILE A 218 6.07 24.68 12.36
CA ILE A 218 6.35 23.38 11.75
C ILE A 218 6.67 22.34 12.85
N ASP A 219 7.49 22.70 13.84
CA ASP A 219 7.83 21.82 14.96
C ASP A 219 6.59 21.39 15.75
N ALA A 220 5.72 22.35 16.09
CA ALA A 220 4.48 22.08 16.81
C ALA A 220 3.53 21.16 16.02
N ARG A 221 3.54 21.23 14.69
CA ARG A 221 2.71 20.37 13.84
C ARG A 221 3.13 18.91 13.83
N ILE A 222 4.37 18.57 14.23
CA ILE A 222 4.76 17.17 14.43
C ILE A 222 3.89 16.55 15.53
N ASP A 223 3.73 17.27 16.64
CA ASP A 223 2.92 16.80 17.78
C ASP A 223 1.42 16.84 17.47
N ILE A 224 0.95 17.84 16.70
CA ILE A 224 -0.43 17.87 16.21
C ILE A 224 -0.71 16.66 15.32
N SER A 225 0.18 16.36 14.37
CA SER A 225 0.02 15.19 13.48
C SER A 225 -0.01 13.89 14.27
N ASP A 226 0.86 13.76 15.28
CA ASP A 226 0.88 12.62 16.18
C ASP A 226 -0.45 12.46 16.93
N GLN A 227 -1.03 13.56 17.41
CA GLN A 227 -2.33 13.55 18.07
C GLN A 227 -3.46 13.17 17.11
N GLU A 228 -3.51 13.74 15.90
CA GLU A 228 -4.52 13.42 14.89
C GLU A 228 -4.50 11.93 14.52
N TRP A 229 -3.31 11.32 14.40
CA TRP A 229 -3.20 9.89 14.15
C TRP A 229 -3.70 9.03 15.31
N ARG A 230 -3.46 9.45 16.55
CA ARG A 230 -3.98 8.78 17.74
C ARG A 230 -5.49 8.90 17.82
N ASP A 231 -6.03 10.10 17.64
CA ASP A 231 -7.47 10.37 17.63
C ASP A 231 -8.16 9.52 16.55
N TRP A 232 -7.58 9.44 15.36
CA TRP A 232 -8.08 8.54 14.31
C TRP A 232 -8.05 7.07 14.75
N SER A 233 -6.95 6.63 15.37
CA SER A 233 -6.76 5.25 15.82
C SER A 233 -7.73 4.81 16.93
N GLU A 234 -8.26 5.75 17.73
CA GLU A 234 -9.28 5.46 18.73
C GLU A 234 -10.59 4.93 18.12
N HIS A 235 -10.86 5.27 16.86
CA HIS A 235 -12.05 4.84 16.13
C HIS A 235 -11.92 3.42 15.55
N VAL A 236 -10.74 2.81 15.60
CA VAL A 236 -10.54 1.42 15.13
C VAL A 236 -11.19 0.45 16.13
N ALA A 237 -12.24 -0.24 15.68
CA ALA A 237 -13.09 -1.08 16.51
C ALA A 237 -12.47 -2.43 16.92
N TYR A 238 -11.36 -2.85 16.30
CA TYR A 238 -10.76 -4.17 16.54
C TYR A 238 -10.14 -4.28 17.95
N THR A 239 -10.72 -5.09 18.84
CA THR A 239 -10.27 -5.26 20.23
C THR A 239 -9.52 -6.57 20.50
N GLY A 240 -9.21 -7.36 19.47
CA GLY A 240 -8.50 -8.63 19.60
C GLY A 240 -7.08 -8.50 20.16
N GLU A 241 -6.49 -9.63 20.56
CA GLU A 241 -5.15 -9.72 21.16
C GLU A 241 -4.02 -9.19 20.25
N ASP A 242 -4.24 -9.21 18.93
CA ASP A 242 -3.31 -8.73 17.91
C ASP A 242 -3.53 -7.25 17.52
N ARG A 243 -4.19 -6.44 18.37
CA ARG A 243 -4.62 -5.07 18.05
C ARG A 243 -3.49 -4.18 17.53
N ASP A 244 -2.28 -4.28 18.08
CA ASP A 244 -1.16 -3.44 17.62
C ASP A 244 -0.81 -3.73 16.16
N ALA A 245 -0.75 -5.02 15.78
CA ALA A 245 -0.44 -5.45 14.41
C ALA A 245 -1.56 -5.06 13.43
N PHE A 246 -2.81 -5.22 13.86
CA PHE A 246 -3.99 -4.76 13.13
C PHE A 246 -3.91 -3.25 12.86
N LEU A 247 -3.71 -2.47 13.92
CA LEU A 247 -3.70 -1.02 13.88
C LEU A 247 -2.58 -0.48 13.00
N ARG A 248 -1.38 -1.08 13.06
CA ARG A 248 -0.27 -0.69 12.20
C ARG A 248 -0.60 -0.83 10.71
N SER A 249 -1.25 -1.94 10.34
CA SER A 249 -1.67 -2.15 8.95
C SER A 249 -2.82 -1.23 8.56
N ALA A 250 -3.75 -0.96 9.48
CA ALA A 250 -4.84 0.00 9.25
C ALA A 250 -4.29 1.41 9.00
N LEU A 251 -3.31 1.85 9.80
CA LEU A 251 -2.62 3.13 9.61
C LEU A 251 -1.80 3.17 8.29
N ALA A 252 -1.22 2.05 7.86
CA ALA A 252 -0.52 1.96 6.57
C ALA A 252 -1.50 2.03 5.38
N LEU A 253 -2.69 1.44 5.49
CA LEU A 253 -3.76 1.64 4.51
C LEU A 253 -4.28 3.09 4.51
N LYS A 254 -4.38 3.71 5.69
CA LYS A 254 -4.88 5.07 5.82
C LYS A 254 -3.98 6.11 5.14
N ILE A 255 -2.66 5.89 5.08
CA ILE A 255 -1.76 6.77 4.30
C ILE A 255 -1.86 6.55 2.78
N LEU A 256 -2.38 5.40 2.34
CA LEU A 256 -2.67 5.11 0.93
C LEU A 256 -4.06 5.61 0.49
N LEU A 257 -4.95 5.91 1.43
CA LEU A 257 -6.20 6.63 1.17
C LEU A 257 -5.89 8.09 0.83
N TYR A 258 -6.02 8.43 -0.45
CA TYR A 258 -5.83 9.75 -0.98
C TYR A 258 -7.00 10.66 -0.60
N SER A 259 -6.84 11.32 0.55
CA SER A 259 -7.81 12.19 1.20
C SER A 259 -8.41 13.29 0.31
N PRO A 260 -7.72 13.85 -0.72
CA PRO A 260 -8.34 14.83 -1.61
C PRO A 260 -9.54 14.31 -2.43
N SER A 261 -9.59 13.02 -2.76
CA SER A 261 -10.67 12.45 -3.58
C SER A 261 -11.37 11.24 -2.95
N GLY A 262 -10.74 10.55 -2.01
CA GLY A 262 -11.18 9.26 -1.49
C GLY A 262 -10.61 8.06 -2.26
N ALA A 263 -9.83 8.28 -3.33
CA ALA A 263 -9.13 7.21 -4.03
C ALA A 263 -8.17 6.45 -3.11
N ILE A 264 -7.90 5.18 -3.42
CA ILE A 264 -6.97 4.34 -2.66
C ILE A 264 -5.86 3.92 -3.62
N ALA A 265 -4.64 4.38 -3.37
CA ALA A 265 -3.48 3.95 -4.15
C ALA A 265 -3.14 2.49 -3.84
N ALA A 266 -2.73 1.70 -4.84
CA ALA A 266 -2.27 0.34 -4.60
C ALA A 266 -0.99 0.37 -3.74
N ALA A 267 0.00 1.18 -4.13
CA ALA A 267 1.20 1.44 -3.34
C ALA A 267 1.65 2.91 -3.42
N ALA A 268 2.57 3.30 -2.55
CA ALA A 268 3.15 4.65 -2.57
C ALA A 268 4.31 4.83 -3.58
N THR A 269 4.80 3.73 -4.16
CA THR A 269 6.01 3.68 -4.98
C THR A 269 5.73 3.13 -6.37
N THR A 270 6.70 3.33 -7.26
CA THR A 270 6.71 2.78 -8.62
C THR A 270 8.02 2.07 -8.89
N SER A 271 7.99 1.10 -9.80
CA SER A 271 9.17 0.51 -10.43
C SER A 271 10.13 -0.20 -9.49
N ILE A 272 9.67 -0.52 -8.29
CA ILE A 272 10.41 -1.42 -7.42
C ILE A 272 10.19 -2.84 -7.94
N PRO A 273 11.26 -3.61 -8.18
CA PRO A 273 11.16 -4.86 -8.89
C PRO A 273 10.49 -5.97 -8.09
N GLU A 274 9.57 -6.71 -8.74
CA GLU A 274 9.03 -7.98 -8.22
C GLU A 274 10.13 -9.06 -8.07
N GLY A 275 11.24 -8.93 -8.80
CA GLY A 275 12.46 -9.73 -8.66
C GLY A 275 13.69 -8.95 -9.14
N ILE A 276 14.78 -8.95 -8.37
CA ILE A 276 15.98 -8.13 -8.66
C ILE A 276 16.55 -8.46 -10.05
N GLY A 277 16.78 -7.43 -10.86
CA GLY A 277 17.25 -7.55 -12.25
C GLY A 277 16.17 -7.91 -13.27
N GLY A 278 14.93 -8.14 -12.81
CA GLY A 278 13.77 -8.41 -13.66
C GLY A 278 13.16 -7.15 -14.29
N ALA A 279 12.24 -7.38 -15.22
CA ALA A 279 11.53 -6.32 -15.96
C ALA A 279 10.12 -6.02 -15.41
N LYS A 280 9.66 -6.74 -14.38
CA LYS A 280 8.36 -6.57 -13.73
C LYS A 280 8.44 -5.45 -12.68
N ASN A 281 8.51 -4.22 -13.19
CA ASN A 281 8.74 -3.00 -12.42
C ASN A 281 7.61 -2.00 -12.71
N TYR A 282 6.46 -2.18 -12.07
CA TYR A 282 5.23 -1.46 -12.40
C TYR A 282 5.01 -0.22 -11.52
N ASP A 283 4.22 0.74 -12.03
CA ASP A 283 3.78 1.92 -11.27
C ASP A 283 2.46 1.64 -10.56
N TYR A 284 2.50 1.60 -9.23
CA TYR A 284 1.38 1.21 -8.37
C TYR A 284 0.73 2.42 -7.67
N ARG A 285 1.09 3.66 -8.06
CA ARG A 285 0.59 4.89 -7.42
C ARG A 285 -0.81 5.29 -7.88
N TYR A 286 -1.54 4.37 -8.50
CA TYR A 286 -2.88 4.53 -9.05
C TYR A 286 -3.90 3.71 -8.25
N ALA A 287 -5.18 3.93 -8.53
CA ALA A 287 -6.28 3.31 -7.81
C ALA A 287 -6.94 2.20 -8.66
N TRP A 288 -6.68 0.95 -8.29
CA TRP A 288 -7.35 -0.22 -8.86
C TRP A 288 -8.71 -0.44 -8.20
N ILE A 289 -9.71 -0.88 -8.98
CA ILE A 289 -11.03 -1.25 -8.43
C ILE A 289 -10.89 -2.35 -7.37
N ARG A 290 -10.07 -3.37 -7.64
CA ARG A 290 -9.81 -4.47 -6.72
C ARG A 290 -9.29 -3.98 -5.38
N ASP A 291 -8.19 -3.24 -5.42
CA ASP A 291 -7.50 -2.72 -4.24
C ASP A 291 -8.42 -1.78 -3.46
N ALA A 292 -9.16 -0.90 -4.14
CA ALA A 292 -10.17 -0.05 -3.53
C ALA A 292 -11.28 -0.87 -2.84
N GLY A 293 -11.86 -1.85 -3.53
CA GLY A 293 -12.96 -2.65 -3.01
C GLY A 293 -12.56 -3.45 -1.78
N TYR A 294 -11.37 -4.06 -1.80
CA TYR A 294 -10.90 -4.77 -0.63
C TYR A 294 -10.56 -3.81 0.51
N THR A 295 -9.88 -2.68 0.25
CA THR A 295 -9.56 -1.75 1.33
C THR A 295 -10.82 -1.15 1.97
N ILE A 296 -11.89 -0.91 1.20
CA ILE A 296 -13.20 -0.55 1.74
C ILE A 296 -13.71 -1.63 2.69
N LYS A 297 -13.63 -2.91 2.31
CA LYS A 297 -14.00 -4.02 3.20
C LYS A 297 -13.19 -4.01 4.50
N ALA A 298 -11.87 -3.84 4.43
CA ALA A 298 -11.04 -3.75 5.64
C ALA A 298 -11.39 -2.56 6.52
N PHE A 299 -11.69 -1.38 5.94
CA PHE A 299 -12.15 -0.24 6.72
C PHE A 299 -13.50 -0.50 7.39
N LEU A 300 -14.46 -1.11 6.69
CA LEU A 300 -15.73 -1.52 7.29
C LEU A 300 -15.52 -2.52 8.44
N THR A 301 -14.67 -3.53 8.25
CA THR A 301 -14.29 -4.49 9.30
C THR A 301 -13.61 -3.81 10.49
N ALA A 302 -12.86 -2.74 10.26
CA ALA A 302 -12.22 -1.93 11.29
C ALA A 302 -13.14 -0.90 11.96
N GLY A 303 -14.41 -0.75 11.52
CA GLY A 303 -15.35 0.27 12.02
C GLY A 303 -15.12 1.68 11.46
N LEU A 304 -14.31 1.82 10.40
CA LEU A 304 -13.90 3.09 9.80
C LEU A 304 -14.86 3.50 8.66
N GLU A 305 -16.10 3.82 9.04
CA GLU A 305 -17.19 4.10 8.09
C GLU A 305 -16.94 5.32 7.21
N ALA A 306 -16.31 6.38 7.75
CA ALA A 306 -16.05 7.61 7.00
C ALA A 306 -15.10 7.36 5.81
N GLU A 307 -14.03 6.60 6.04
CA GLU A 307 -13.08 6.16 5.02
C GLU A 307 -13.74 5.26 3.98
N ALA A 308 -14.49 4.25 4.45
CA ALA A 308 -15.22 3.33 3.57
C ALA A 308 -16.21 4.07 2.67
N LYS A 309 -16.99 5.01 3.24
CA LYS A 309 -17.94 5.83 2.49
C LYS A 309 -17.23 6.71 1.47
N ALA A 310 -16.12 7.37 1.84
CA ALA A 310 -15.38 8.25 0.94
C ALA A 310 -14.85 7.48 -0.28
N ALA A 311 -14.19 6.34 -0.04
CA ALA A 311 -13.66 5.50 -1.10
C ALA A 311 -14.74 4.87 -1.98
N PHE A 312 -15.85 4.41 -1.38
CA PHE A 312 -16.95 3.86 -2.16
C PHE A 312 -17.67 4.92 -3.01
N SER A 313 -17.87 6.12 -2.47
CA SER A 313 -18.43 7.25 -3.23
C SER A 313 -17.52 7.59 -4.42
N TRP A 314 -16.21 7.68 -4.20
CA TRP A 314 -15.23 7.93 -5.25
C TRP A 314 -15.31 6.87 -6.36
N LEU A 315 -15.35 5.58 -5.99
CA LEU A 315 -15.43 4.48 -6.96
C LEU A 315 -16.70 4.57 -7.80
N LEU A 316 -17.86 4.77 -7.18
CA LEU A 316 -19.14 4.91 -7.90
C LEU A 316 -19.14 6.13 -8.84
N ASP A 317 -18.52 7.23 -8.44
CA ASP A 317 -18.39 8.42 -9.28
C ASP A 317 -17.47 8.18 -10.49
N GLN A 318 -16.38 7.43 -10.34
CA GLN A 318 -15.51 7.07 -11.46
C GLN A 318 -16.19 6.09 -12.43
N LEU A 319 -16.87 5.07 -11.89
CA LEU A 319 -17.66 4.14 -12.69
C LEU A 319 -18.73 4.87 -13.52
N ARG A 320 -19.36 5.92 -12.96
CA ARG A 320 -20.37 6.73 -13.67
C ARG A 320 -19.76 7.65 -14.73
N SER A 321 -18.61 8.27 -14.43
CA SER A 321 -18.05 9.34 -15.27
C SER A 321 -17.08 8.85 -16.35
N VAL A 322 -16.30 7.80 -16.05
CA VAL A 322 -15.26 7.25 -16.93
C VAL A 322 -15.63 5.86 -17.45
N GLY A 323 -16.52 5.14 -16.75
CA GLY A 323 -16.91 3.76 -17.07
C GLY A 323 -16.05 2.72 -16.37
N THR A 324 -16.43 1.45 -16.44
CA THR A 324 -15.77 0.32 -15.76
C THR A 324 -14.36 0.06 -16.31
N ARG A 325 -13.36 0.74 -15.75
CA ARG A 325 -11.93 0.50 -15.99
C ARG A 325 -11.31 -0.26 -14.84
N VAL A 326 -10.20 -0.94 -15.09
CA VAL A 326 -9.45 -1.67 -14.06
C VAL A 326 -8.81 -0.71 -13.06
N VAL A 327 -8.28 0.42 -13.55
CA VAL A 327 -7.46 1.36 -12.80
C VAL A 327 -7.73 2.81 -13.21
N TYR A 328 -7.67 3.72 -12.23
CA TYR A 328 -7.82 5.17 -12.39
C TYR A 328 -6.64 5.91 -11.75
N THR A 329 -6.36 7.13 -12.20
CA THR A 329 -5.51 8.05 -11.45
C THR A 329 -6.20 8.42 -10.12
N LEU A 330 -5.43 8.98 -9.17
CA LEU A 330 -6.01 9.32 -7.85
C LEU A 330 -7.05 10.45 -7.93
N ASP A 331 -7.00 11.28 -8.98
CA ASP A 331 -8.02 12.28 -9.29
C ASP A 331 -9.18 11.73 -10.15
N GLY A 332 -9.22 10.41 -10.41
CA GLY A 332 -10.33 9.71 -11.06
C GLY A 332 -10.29 9.67 -12.59
N LYS A 333 -9.18 10.07 -13.22
CA LYS A 333 -9.02 10.04 -14.68
C LYS A 333 -8.46 8.72 -15.18
N VAL A 334 -8.38 8.60 -16.49
CA VAL A 334 -7.72 7.51 -17.19
C VAL A 334 -6.22 7.55 -16.90
N VAL A 335 -5.65 6.43 -16.43
CA VAL A 335 -4.21 6.30 -16.22
C VAL A 335 -3.47 6.41 -17.56
N PRO A 336 -2.38 7.18 -17.65
CA PRO A 336 -1.61 7.27 -18.87
C PRO A 336 -0.95 5.94 -19.22
N GLY A 337 -0.75 5.69 -20.52
CA GLY A 337 0.04 4.57 -20.99
C GLY A 337 1.48 4.62 -20.46
N VAL A 338 2.14 3.47 -20.49
CA VAL A 338 3.49 3.31 -19.92
C VAL A 338 4.50 4.24 -20.61
N SER A 339 5.28 4.94 -19.80
CA SER A 339 6.48 5.66 -20.20
C SER A 339 7.69 5.15 -19.42
N GLU A 340 8.81 4.94 -20.12
CA GLU A 340 10.05 4.46 -19.52
C GLU A 340 11.02 5.61 -19.28
N TRP A 341 11.75 5.53 -18.18
CA TRP A 341 12.71 6.54 -17.75
C TRP A 341 14.11 5.93 -17.81
N ALA A 342 15.06 6.70 -18.34
CA ALA A 342 16.46 6.30 -18.43
C ALA A 342 17.13 6.43 -17.05
N MET A 343 16.85 5.45 -16.19
CA MET A 343 17.33 5.36 -14.81
C MET A 343 17.91 3.96 -14.56
N PRO A 344 18.85 3.82 -13.61
CA PRO A 344 19.43 2.52 -13.28
C PRO A 344 18.42 1.57 -12.60
N GLY A 345 17.39 2.12 -11.95
CA GLY A 345 16.40 1.35 -11.20
C GLY A 345 16.95 0.73 -9.92
N TYR A 346 16.05 0.29 -9.03
CA TYR A 346 16.43 -0.27 -7.74
C TYR A 346 17.37 -1.48 -7.94
N ARG A 347 18.61 -1.36 -7.47
CA ARG A 347 19.68 -2.37 -7.61
C ARG A 347 19.89 -2.84 -9.06
N GLY A 348 19.79 -1.92 -10.01
CA GLY A 348 20.03 -2.22 -11.44
C GLY A 348 18.84 -2.88 -12.14
N SER A 349 17.65 -2.87 -11.52
CA SER A 349 16.45 -3.50 -12.08
C SER A 349 15.75 -2.52 -13.02
N THR A 350 15.81 -2.82 -14.31
CA THR A 350 15.26 -1.98 -15.38
C THR A 350 14.17 -2.73 -16.15
N PRO A 351 13.20 -2.04 -16.75
CA PRO A 351 13.09 -0.57 -16.87
C PRO A 351 12.46 0.09 -15.64
N VAL A 352 12.71 1.38 -15.48
CA VAL A 352 11.91 2.26 -14.60
C VAL A 352 10.77 2.83 -15.43
N ARG A 353 9.54 2.70 -14.93
CA ARG A 353 8.30 3.01 -15.66
C ARG A 353 7.36 3.87 -14.84
N THR A 354 6.56 4.66 -15.53
CA THR A 354 5.38 5.35 -14.97
C THR A 354 4.19 5.15 -15.91
N GLY A 355 2.99 5.28 -15.38
CA GLY A 355 1.77 4.87 -16.08
C GLY A 355 1.54 3.36 -16.02
N ASN A 356 0.46 2.89 -16.63
CA ASN A 356 0.09 1.48 -16.55
C ASN A 356 -0.66 1.02 -17.83
N GLN A 357 -0.54 -0.25 -18.18
CA GLN A 357 -1.24 -0.83 -19.35
C GLN A 357 -2.60 -1.43 -19.00
N ALA A 358 -2.91 -1.61 -17.72
CA ALA A 358 -4.14 -2.23 -17.24
C ALA A 358 -5.42 -1.48 -17.62
N THR A 359 -5.32 -0.20 -17.96
CA THR A 359 -6.45 0.68 -18.27
C THR A 359 -7.39 0.17 -19.37
N ASP A 360 -6.82 -0.44 -20.41
CA ASP A 360 -7.59 -0.96 -21.55
C ASP A 360 -7.76 -2.49 -21.49
N GLN A 361 -7.25 -3.14 -20.44
CA GLN A 361 -7.45 -4.56 -20.25
C GLN A 361 -8.90 -4.86 -19.86
N ARG A 362 -9.44 -5.93 -20.43
CA ARG A 362 -10.65 -6.54 -19.90
C ARG A 362 -10.25 -7.40 -18.71
N GLN A 363 -10.83 -7.13 -17.54
CA GLN A 363 -10.74 -8.00 -16.38
C GLN A 363 -12.15 -8.23 -15.82
N HIS A 364 -12.57 -9.48 -15.74
CA HIS A 364 -13.89 -9.81 -15.20
C HIS A 364 -13.91 -9.72 -13.66
N GLY A 365 -12.76 -9.80 -13.01
CA GLY A 365 -12.61 -9.71 -11.55
C GLY A 365 -13.26 -8.46 -10.94
N VAL A 366 -13.20 -7.33 -11.67
CA VAL A 366 -13.71 -6.03 -11.20
C VAL A 366 -15.19 -6.06 -10.82
N TYR A 367 -16.01 -6.88 -11.49
CA TYR A 367 -17.42 -7.01 -11.13
C TYR A 367 -17.59 -7.60 -9.73
N GLY A 368 -16.83 -8.65 -9.41
CA GLY A 368 -16.85 -9.26 -8.08
C GLY A 368 -16.46 -8.26 -7.00
N ASP A 369 -15.38 -7.51 -7.24
CA ASP A 369 -14.87 -6.52 -6.29
C ASP A 369 -15.87 -5.37 -6.03
N ILE A 370 -16.53 -4.86 -7.09
CA ILE A 370 -17.55 -3.80 -6.97
C ILE A 370 -18.75 -4.29 -6.14
N PHE A 371 -19.27 -5.47 -6.47
CA PHE A 371 -20.49 -5.98 -5.85
C PHE A 371 -20.26 -6.49 -4.43
N GLU A 372 -19.10 -7.07 -4.13
CA GLU A 372 -18.70 -7.39 -2.77
C GLU A 372 -18.60 -6.12 -1.93
N THR A 373 -18.02 -5.05 -2.47
CA THR A 373 -17.93 -3.75 -1.80
C THR A 373 -19.31 -3.22 -1.46
N ALA A 374 -20.22 -3.20 -2.42
CA ALA A 374 -21.60 -2.76 -2.22
C ALA A 374 -22.34 -3.62 -1.18
N ALA A 375 -22.18 -4.94 -1.25
CA ALA A 375 -22.79 -5.86 -0.30
C ALA A 375 -22.24 -5.72 1.11
N CYS A 376 -20.92 -5.57 1.29
CA CYS A 376 -20.32 -5.28 2.59
C CYS A 376 -20.80 -3.94 3.15
N PHE A 377 -20.84 -2.90 2.32
CA PHE A 377 -21.32 -1.58 2.73
C PHE A 377 -22.75 -1.64 3.27
N VAL A 378 -23.66 -2.28 2.52
CA VAL A 378 -25.06 -2.51 2.94
C VAL A 378 -25.14 -3.43 4.17
N GLY A 379 -24.32 -4.48 4.22
CA GLY A 379 -24.30 -5.44 5.33
C GLY A 379 -23.94 -4.80 6.68
N CYS A 380 -23.19 -3.69 6.67
CA CYS A 380 -22.93 -2.87 7.85
C CYS A 380 -24.11 -1.95 8.25
N GLY A 381 -25.28 -2.07 7.59
CA GLY A 381 -26.48 -1.27 7.88
C GLY A 381 -26.60 0.01 7.06
N ASN A 382 -25.69 0.24 6.10
CA ASN A 382 -25.76 1.40 5.21
C ASN A 382 -26.74 1.17 4.05
N ILE A 383 -27.01 2.23 3.29
CA ILE A 383 -28.00 2.24 2.20
C ILE A 383 -27.39 2.77 0.91
N LEU A 384 -27.86 2.25 -0.22
CA LEU A 384 -27.53 2.76 -1.55
C LEU A 384 -28.56 3.81 -1.99
N ASP A 385 -28.09 4.92 -2.58
CA ASP A 385 -28.97 5.87 -3.25
C ASP A 385 -29.42 5.34 -4.62
N SER A 386 -30.45 5.96 -5.20
CA SER A 386 -31.05 5.49 -6.46
C SER A 386 -30.09 5.51 -7.64
N ALA A 387 -29.19 6.49 -7.72
CA ALA A 387 -28.26 6.59 -8.84
C ALA A 387 -27.18 5.52 -8.75
N SER A 388 -26.71 5.22 -7.54
CA SER A 388 -25.78 4.12 -7.27
C SER A 388 -26.44 2.76 -7.53
N ALA A 389 -27.71 2.58 -7.12
CA ALA A 389 -28.47 1.37 -7.37
C ALA A 389 -28.71 1.11 -8.87
N GLU A 390 -29.03 2.15 -9.64
CA GLU A 390 -29.19 2.06 -11.09
C GLU A 390 -27.87 1.70 -11.79
N LEU A 391 -26.77 2.36 -11.42
CA LEU A 391 -25.43 2.04 -11.93
C LEU A 391 -25.06 0.58 -11.68
N LEU A 392 -25.20 0.10 -10.44
CA LEU A 392 -24.89 -1.28 -10.09
C LEU A 392 -25.80 -2.26 -10.85
N SER A 393 -27.10 -1.98 -11.00
CA SER A 393 -27.98 -2.82 -11.81
C SER A 393 -27.49 -2.98 -13.26
N HIS A 394 -27.02 -1.91 -13.89
CA HIS A 394 -26.44 -1.98 -15.24
C HIS A 394 -25.14 -2.80 -15.26
N LEU A 395 -24.28 -2.67 -14.25
CA LEU A 395 -23.04 -3.47 -14.14
C LEU A 395 -23.32 -4.97 -13.93
N ALA A 396 -24.38 -5.34 -13.21
CA ALA A 396 -24.81 -6.74 -13.11
C ALA A 396 -25.26 -7.28 -14.48
N ASP A 397 -26.00 -6.47 -15.26
CA ASP A 397 -26.41 -6.83 -16.61
C ASP A 397 -25.20 -7.00 -17.55
N GLU A 398 -24.21 -6.10 -17.48
CA GLU A 398 -22.95 -6.22 -18.24
C GLU A 398 -22.18 -7.50 -17.87
N CYS A 399 -22.05 -7.80 -16.58
CA CYS A 399 -21.43 -9.03 -16.10
C CYS A 399 -22.15 -10.28 -16.62
N ALA A 400 -23.49 -10.28 -16.59
CA ALA A 400 -24.33 -11.36 -17.10
C ALA A 400 -24.14 -11.58 -18.61
N ASP A 401 -23.89 -10.52 -19.38
CA ASP A 401 -23.63 -10.62 -20.83
C ASP A 401 -22.21 -11.04 -21.17
N SER A 402 -21.21 -10.53 -20.44
CA SER A 402 -19.81 -10.62 -20.86
C SER A 402 -19.05 -11.81 -20.28
N TRP A 403 -19.54 -12.47 -19.21
CA TRP A 403 -18.75 -13.46 -18.46
C TRP A 403 -18.20 -14.60 -19.32
N ARG A 404 -18.81 -14.90 -20.47
CA ARG A 404 -18.37 -15.93 -21.43
C ARG A 404 -17.15 -15.54 -22.26
N LEU A 405 -16.64 -14.32 -22.13
CA LEU A 405 -15.44 -13.88 -22.83
C LEU A 405 -14.19 -14.23 -22.03
N PRO A 406 -13.03 -14.45 -22.69
CA PRO A 406 -11.75 -14.47 -22.00
C PRO A 406 -11.34 -13.06 -21.55
N ASP A 407 -10.48 -12.99 -20.54
CA ASP A 407 -9.95 -11.76 -19.94
C ASP A 407 -8.52 -11.94 -19.42
N ALA A 408 -7.91 -10.87 -18.93
CA ALA A 408 -6.52 -10.85 -18.46
C ALA A 408 -6.32 -11.45 -17.05
N GLY A 409 -7.41 -11.80 -16.34
CA GLY A 409 -7.32 -12.30 -14.97
C GLY A 409 -6.94 -11.21 -13.97
N MET A 410 -6.91 -11.57 -12.68
CA MET A 410 -6.51 -10.66 -11.59
C MET A 410 -5.04 -10.22 -11.72
N TRP A 411 -4.19 -11.07 -12.29
CA TRP A 411 -2.75 -10.81 -12.44
C TRP A 411 -2.39 -10.05 -13.72
N GLU A 412 -3.38 -9.49 -14.43
CA GLU A 412 -3.18 -8.59 -15.58
C GLU A 412 -2.37 -9.22 -16.73
N LEU A 413 -2.57 -10.52 -16.95
CA LEU A 413 -1.76 -11.36 -17.83
C LEU A 413 -1.96 -11.00 -19.31
N GLU A 414 -0.89 -11.12 -20.10
CA GLU A 414 -0.86 -10.74 -21.51
C GLU A 414 -1.83 -11.57 -22.37
N GLU A 415 -1.97 -12.87 -22.09
CA GLU A 415 -2.84 -13.76 -22.84
C GLU A 415 -4.23 -13.84 -22.21
N PRO A 416 -5.29 -13.39 -22.90
CA PRO A 416 -6.64 -13.54 -22.38
C PRO A 416 -7.04 -15.02 -22.32
N GLN A 417 -7.47 -15.47 -21.15
CA GLN A 417 -7.96 -16.84 -20.94
C GLN A 417 -9.29 -16.83 -20.18
N HIS A 418 -9.93 -17.99 -20.08
CA HIS A 418 -11.05 -18.19 -19.15
C HIS A 418 -10.51 -18.50 -17.75
N TYR A 419 -9.90 -17.51 -17.11
CA TYR A 419 -9.35 -17.68 -15.77
C TYR A 419 -10.44 -18.08 -14.76
N THR A 420 -10.18 -19.11 -13.98
CA THR A 420 -11.16 -19.66 -13.03
C THR A 420 -11.56 -18.61 -12.00
N MET A 421 -10.59 -17.91 -11.43
CA MET A 421 -10.87 -16.84 -10.46
C MET A 421 -11.71 -15.72 -11.06
N SER A 422 -11.46 -15.32 -12.31
CA SER A 422 -12.30 -14.35 -13.03
C SER A 422 -13.76 -14.80 -13.12
N LYS A 423 -14.03 -16.09 -13.34
CA LYS A 423 -15.40 -16.61 -13.39
C LYS A 423 -16.01 -16.73 -12.00
N VAL A 424 -15.24 -17.10 -10.98
CA VAL A 424 -15.68 -17.05 -9.59
C VAL A 424 -16.09 -15.63 -9.20
N SER A 425 -15.34 -14.59 -9.60
CA SER A 425 -15.71 -13.19 -9.37
C SER A 425 -16.98 -12.77 -10.11
N CYS A 426 -17.21 -13.20 -11.36
CA CYS A 426 -18.50 -12.98 -12.03
C CYS A 426 -19.66 -13.66 -11.32
N TRP A 427 -19.47 -14.90 -10.87
CA TRP A 427 -20.47 -15.64 -10.09
C TRP A 427 -20.81 -14.88 -8.81
N GLN A 428 -19.79 -14.42 -8.08
CA GLN A 428 -19.94 -13.63 -6.87
C GLN A 428 -20.69 -12.33 -7.15
N ALA A 429 -20.33 -11.61 -8.21
CA ALA A 429 -20.98 -10.35 -8.59
C ALA A 429 -22.49 -10.53 -8.75
N LEU A 430 -22.90 -11.55 -9.50
CA LEU A 430 -24.31 -11.84 -9.73
C LEU A 430 -25.01 -12.38 -8.47
N ALA A 431 -24.31 -13.14 -7.61
CA ALA A 431 -24.85 -13.57 -6.32
C ALA A 431 -25.16 -12.37 -5.42
N ARG A 432 -24.21 -11.46 -5.27
CA ARG A 432 -24.36 -10.21 -4.50
C ARG A 432 -25.42 -9.28 -5.11
N ALA A 433 -25.49 -9.19 -6.44
CA ALA A 433 -26.54 -8.41 -7.12
C ALA A 433 -27.95 -8.94 -6.79
N VAL A 434 -28.13 -10.27 -6.77
CA VAL A 434 -29.40 -10.90 -6.37
C VAL A 434 -29.71 -10.59 -4.90
N GLU A 435 -28.74 -10.75 -4.00
CA GLU A 435 -28.93 -10.47 -2.57
C GLU A 435 -29.32 -9.01 -2.32
N LEU A 436 -28.63 -8.06 -2.96
CA LEU A 436 -28.93 -6.63 -2.85
C LEU A 436 -30.31 -6.28 -3.42
N ALA A 437 -30.73 -6.92 -4.53
CA ALA A 437 -32.08 -6.74 -5.06
C ALA A 437 -33.16 -7.32 -4.14
N ASP A 438 -32.93 -8.49 -3.55
CA ASP A 438 -33.85 -9.12 -2.60
C ASP A 438 -34.00 -8.29 -1.31
N GLN A 439 -32.96 -7.55 -0.92
CA GLN A 439 -32.98 -6.58 0.18
C GLN A 439 -33.61 -5.22 -0.18
N GLY A 440 -33.97 -5.00 -1.45
CA GLY A 440 -34.54 -3.75 -1.94
C GLY A 440 -33.51 -2.62 -2.15
N GLN A 441 -32.22 -2.94 -2.18
CA GLN A 441 -31.13 -1.98 -2.44
C GLN A 441 -30.89 -1.77 -3.94
N LEU A 442 -31.23 -2.77 -4.77
CA LEU A 442 -31.17 -2.68 -6.23
C LEU A 442 -32.56 -2.88 -6.88
N PRO A 443 -32.78 -2.37 -8.10
CA PRO A 443 -33.96 -2.69 -8.89
C PRO A 443 -34.11 -4.21 -9.09
N THR A 444 -35.34 -4.71 -8.99
CA THR A 444 -35.64 -6.14 -9.09
C THR A 444 -35.94 -6.62 -10.52
N THR A 445 -35.96 -5.72 -11.51
CA THR A 445 -36.36 -5.99 -12.89
C THR A 445 -35.53 -7.11 -13.54
N CYS A 446 -34.23 -7.14 -13.30
CA CYS A 446 -33.30 -8.12 -13.88
C CYS A 446 -32.88 -9.23 -12.88
N ARG A 447 -33.40 -9.24 -11.64
CA ARG A 447 -33.01 -10.16 -10.57
C ARG A 447 -33.02 -11.63 -10.99
N GLU A 448 -34.11 -12.06 -11.63
CA GLU A 448 -34.25 -13.44 -12.11
C GLU A 448 -33.24 -13.80 -13.22
N ARG A 449 -32.83 -12.82 -14.04
CA ARG A 449 -31.78 -13.02 -15.04
C ARG A 449 -30.42 -13.23 -14.37
N TRP A 450 -30.07 -12.38 -13.39
CA TRP A 450 -28.82 -12.50 -12.64
C TRP A 450 -28.72 -13.84 -11.92
N SER A 451 -29.81 -14.31 -11.29
CA SER A 451 -29.84 -15.63 -10.64
C SER A 451 -29.54 -16.76 -11.63
N ARG A 452 -30.12 -16.74 -12.83
CA ARG A 452 -29.86 -17.79 -13.83
C ARG A 452 -28.44 -17.75 -14.37
N GLU A 453 -27.89 -16.56 -14.63
CA GLU A 453 -26.51 -16.45 -15.10
C GLU A 453 -25.49 -16.83 -14.03
N ARG A 454 -25.74 -16.47 -12.76
CA ARG A 454 -24.97 -16.97 -11.62
C ARG A 454 -24.88 -18.50 -11.64
N ASP A 455 -26.03 -19.18 -11.75
CA ASP A 455 -26.07 -20.64 -11.73
C ASP A 455 -25.35 -21.24 -12.95
N ARG A 456 -25.48 -20.63 -14.14
CA ARG A 456 -24.74 -21.04 -15.34
C ARG A 456 -23.23 -20.90 -15.20
N ILE A 457 -22.76 -19.83 -14.55
CA ILE A 457 -21.33 -19.64 -14.29
C ILE A 457 -20.83 -20.73 -13.34
N LYS A 458 -21.57 -21.01 -12.25
CA LYS A 458 -21.24 -22.09 -11.32
C LYS A 458 -21.13 -23.44 -12.03
N ASP A 459 -22.15 -23.81 -12.80
CA ASP A 459 -22.17 -25.07 -13.57
C ASP A 459 -20.98 -25.17 -14.53
N TRP A 460 -20.61 -24.06 -15.18
CA TRP A 460 -19.46 -24.01 -16.08
C TRP A 460 -18.12 -24.18 -15.35
N ILE A 461 -17.93 -23.50 -14.21
CA ILE A 461 -16.69 -23.64 -13.41
C ILE A 461 -16.55 -25.09 -12.90
N GLU A 462 -17.64 -25.67 -12.40
CA GLU A 462 -17.65 -27.05 -11.89
C GLU A 462 -17.37 -28.09 -12.98
N GLY A 463 -17.84 -27.84 -14.20
CA GLY A 463 -17.61 -28.72 -15.36
C GLY A 463 -16.23 -28.58 -15.99
N GLU A 464 -15.67 -27.36 -16.06
CA GLU A 464 -14.51 -27.06 -16.90
C GLU A 464 -13.23 -26.74 -16.13
N CYS A 465 -13.33 -26.26 -14.87
CA CYS A 465 -12.18 -25.77 -14.10
C CYS A 465 -11.68 -26.74 -13.02
N TRP A 466 -12.46 -27.77 -12.67
CA TRP A 466 -12.04 -28.77 -11.70
C TRP A 466 -11.12 -29.82 -12.33
N SER A 467 -9.95 -30.05 -11.73
CA SER A 467 -9.03 -31.10 -12.17
C SER A 467 -9.02 -32.27 -11.19
N GLU A 468 -9.56 -33.41 -11.64
CA GLU A 468 -9.49 -34.67 -10.87
C GLU A 468 -8.04 -35.13 -10.63
N LYS A 469 -7.12 -34.80 -11.53
CA LYS A 469 -5.70 -35.13 -11.37
C LYS A 469 -5.04 -34.32 -10.25
N LYS A 470 -5.34 -33.02 -10.19
CA LYS A 470 -4.76 -32.11 -9.20
C LYS A 470 -5.52 -32.10 -7.87
N GLN A 471 -6.77 -32.57 -7.88
CA GLN A 471 -7.73 -32.40 -6.78
C GLN A 471 -7.86 -30.92 -6.40
N ALA A 472 -7.98 -30.07 -7.42
CA ALA A 472 -8.04 -28.63 -7.26
C ALA A 472 -8.73 -27.97 -8.46
N PHE A 473 -9.25 -26.76 -8.23
CA PHE A 473 -9.53 -25.84 -9.33
C PHE A 473 -8.21 -25.37 -9.96
N VAL A 474 -8.10 -25.51 -11.28
CA VAL A 474 -6.92 -25.06 -12.04
C VAL A 474 -7.06 -23.59 -12.43
N MET A 475 -5.95 -22.96 -12.83
CA MET A 475 -5.89 -21.54 -13.20
C MET A 475 -6.86 -21.16 -14.33
N TYR A 476 -6.99 -22.02 -15.35
CA TYR A 476 -7.96 -21.92 -16.45
C TYR A 476 -8.20 -23.31 -17.06
N PRO A 477 -9.34 -23.58 -17.74
CA PRO A 477 -9.63 -24.91 -18.30
C PRO A 477 -8.52 -25.46 -19.20
N GLY A 478 -8.28 -26.78 -19.11
CA GLY A 478 -7.31 -27.49 -19.95
C GLY A 478 -5.84 -27.36 -19.53
N THR A 479 -5.54 -26.71 -18.39
CA THR A 479 -4.18 -26.58 -17.83
C THR A 479 -3.98 -27.44 -16.59
N ASP A 480 -2.71 -27.65 -16.21
CA ASP A 480 -2.31 -28.21 -14.91
C ASP A 480 -1.77 -27.11 -13.96
N LYS A 481 -1.81 -25.84 -14.37
CA LYS A 481 -1.36 -24.70 -13.56
C LYS A 481 -2.35 -24.37 -12.44
N LEU A 482 -1.83 -23.94 -11.30
CA LEU A 482 -2.58 -23.46 -10.14
C LEU A 482 -2.40 -21.94 -9.97
N ASP A 483 -3.34 -21.33 -9.24
CA ASP A 483 -3.39 -19.90 -8.96
C ASP A 483 -3.80 -19.67 -7.50
N ALA A 484 -2.97 -18.94 -6.75
CA ALA A 484 -3.20 -18.66 -5.34
C ALA A 484 -4.37 -17.70 -5.10
N SER A 485 -4.80 -16.94 -6.12
CA SER A 485 -6.00 -16.09 -6.02
C SER A 485 -7.28 -16.88 -5.73
N LEU A 486 -7.30 -18.19 -6.03
CA LEU A 486 -8.42 -19.07 -5.68
C LEU A 486 -8.64 -19.23 -4.17
N ALA A 487 -7.68 -18.84 -3.32
CA ALA A 487 -7.91 -18.72 -1.88
C ALA A 487 -9.03 -17.72 -1.56
N LEU A 488 -9.20 -16.67 -2.37
CA LEU A 488 -10.29 -15.69 -2.23
C LEU A 488 -11.66 -16.32 -2.48
N ALA A 489 -11.75 -17.40 -3.26
CA ALA A 489 -13.02 -18.10 -3.50
C ALA A 489 -13.63 -18.68 -2.21
N VAL A 490 -12.80 -18.94 -1.19
CA VAL A 490 -13.24 -19.45 0.11
C VAL A 490 -14.10 -18.44 0.85
N ARG A 491 -13.65 -17.18 0.90
CA ARG A 491 -14.39 -16.06 1.49
C ARG A 491 -15.78 -15.92 0.87
N PHE A 492 -15.95 -16.33 -0.38
CA PHE A 492 -17.20 -16.24 -1.11
C PHE A 492 -18.06 -17.51 -1.02
N GLY A 493 -17.55 -18.57 -0.38
CA GLY A 493 -18.25 -19.84 -0.22
C GLY A 493 -18.46 -20.62 -1.53
N PHE A 494 -17.60 -20.41 -2.54
CA PHE A 494 -17.77 -21.02 -3.86
C PHE A 494 -17.58 -22.55 -3.84
N ASP A 495 -18.52 -23.31 -4.42
CA ASP A 495 -18.51 -24.79 -4.58
C ASP A 495 -18.19 -25.64 -3.31
N GLY A 496 -18.55 -25.12 -2.14
CA GLY A 496 -18.58 -25.88 -0.90
C GLY A 496 -17.20 -26.22 -0.28
N HIS A 497 -17.25 -26.63 0.99
CA HIS A 497 -16.08 -26.77 1.86
C HIS A 497 -15.01 -27.74 1.35
N GLY A 498 -15.40 -28.91 0.83
CA GLY A 498 -14.45 -29.99 0.50
C GLY A 498 -13.53 -29.70 -0.69
N ARG A 499 -14.06 -29.18 -1.80
CA ARG A 499 -13.26 -28.88 -3.01
C ARG A 499 -12.35 -27.67 -2.79
N LEU A 500 -12.83 -26.67 -2.06
CA LEU A 500 -12.01 -25.53 -1.64
C LEU A 500 -10.85 -25.97 -0.75
N LEU A 501 -11.09 -26.84 0.23
CA LEU A 501 -10.04 -27.39 1.08
C LEU A 501 -8.97 -28.14 0.27
N ALA A 502 -9.38 -29.02 -0.64
CA ALA A 502 -8.47 -29.73 -1.52
C ALA A 502 -7.66 -28.79 -2.44
N THR A 503 -8.29 -27.70 -2.90
CA THR A 503 -7.62 -26.65 -3.67
C THR A 503 -6.57 -25.93 -2.83
N MET A 504 -6.86 -25.62 -1.56
CA MET A 504 -5.89 -25.01 -0.64
C MET A 504 -4.70 -25.95 -0.39
N ASP A 505 -4.94 -27.25 -0.24
CA ASP A 505 -3.89 -28.26 -0.09
C ASP A 505 -2.98 -28.34 -1.34
N ALA A 506 -3.56 -28.20 -2.53
CA ALA A 506 -2.80 -28.18 -3.77
C ALA A 506 -1.96 -26.89 -3.92
N ILE A 507 -2.54 -25.73 -3.59
CA ILE A 507 -1.82 -24.44 -3.60
C ILE A 507 -0.65 -24.47 -2.60
N ASP A 508 -0.87 -24.95 -1.38
CA ASP A 508 0.20 -25.08 -0.38
C ASP A 508 1.36 -25.94 -0.86
N ARG A 509 1.03 -27.08 -1.50
CA ARG A 509 2.04 -28.03 -1.96
C ARG A 509 2.86 -27.52 -3.15
N GLU A 510 2.23 -26.80 -4.08
CA GLU A 510 2.85 -26.47 -5.37
C GLU A 510 3.26 -25.01 -5.52
N LEU A 511 2.65 -24.09 -4.77
CA LEU A 511 2.97 -22.65 -4.79
C LEU A 511 3.59 -22.16 -3.47
N GLY A 512 3.63 -23.00 -2.43
CA GLY A 512 4.22 -22.66 -1.14
C GLY A 512 5.75 -22.70 -1.14
N SER A 513 6.36 -21.74 -0.43
CA SER A 513 7.80 -21.67 -0.15
C SER A 513 8.02 -21.20 1.28
N GLY A 514 8.28 -22.14 2.19
CA GLY A 514 8.34 -21.83 3.62
C GLY A 514 6.99 -21.33 4.16
N PRO A 515 6.91 -20.15 4.80
CA PRO A 515 5.64 -19.54 5.20
C PRO A 515 4.93 -18.82 4.04
N PHE A 516 5.58 -18.63 2.88
CA PHE A 516 5.12 -17.76 1.81
C PHE A 516 4.52 -18.51 0.61
N HIS A 517 3.86 -17.78 -0.30
CA HIS A 517 3.23 -18.33 -1.51
C HIS A 517 3.49 -17.48 -2.74
N TYR A 518 3.76 -18.15 -3.87
CA TYR A 518 3.80 -17.53 -5.19
C TYR A 518 2.40 -17.31 -5.76
N ARG A 519 2.25 -16.37 -6.70
CA ARG A 519 0.96 -16.02 -7.32
C ARG A 519 0.35 -17.19 -8.10
N TYR A 520 1.12 -17.83 -8.98
CA TYR A 520 0.67 -18.94 -9.82
C TYR A 520 1.84 -19.79 -10.30
N THR A 521 1.53 -20.94 -10.90
CA THR A 521 2.56 -21.89 -11.35
C THR A 521 3.54 -21.26 -12.34
N GLY A 522 4.84 -21.30 -11.99
CA GLY A 522 5.95 -20.87 -12.84
C GLY A 522 6.55 -19.50 -12.50
N THR A 523 5.93 -18.74 -11.60
CA THR A 523 6.44 -17.41 -11.22
C THR A 523 7.67 -17.45 -10.30
N ASP A 524 7.96 -18.61 -9.69
CA ASP A 524 9.12 -18.86 -8.83
C ASP A 524 10.48 -18.58 -9.49
N LYS A 525 10.49 -18.43 -10.82
CA LYS A 525 11.67 -18.15 -11.64
C LYS A 525 11.83 -16.66 -11.99
N GLU A 526 10.83 -15.84 -11.71
CA GLU A 526 10.72 -14.48 -12.21
C GLU A 526 10.56 -13.44 -11.09
N GLU A 527 9.95 -13.81 -9.96
CA GLU A 527 9.56 -12.90 -8.90
C GLU A 527 9.63 -13.56 -7.51
N GLY A 528 9.49 -12.74 -6.46
CA GLY A 528 9.34 -13.20 -5.08
C GLY A 528 7.96 -13.79 -4.76
N CYS A 529 7.80 -14.30 -3.54
CA CYS A 529 6.48 -14.68 -3.04
C CYS A 529 5.64 -13.43 -2.75
N PHE A 530 4.34 -13.48 -3.07
CA PHE A 530 3.43 -12.36 -2.92
C PHE A 530 2.78 -12.39 -1.53
N LEU A 531 3.02 -11.37 -0.71
CA LEU A 531 2.62 -11.40 0.70
C LEU A 531 1.10 -11.54 0.87
N ALA A 532 0.31 -10.91 0.00
CA ALA A 532 -1.14 -11.03 0.07
C ALA A 532 -1.62 -12.48 -0.15
N CYS A 533 -1.00 -13.24 -1.05
CA CYS A 533 -1.35 -14.65 -1.28
C CYS A 533 -1.14 -15.48 0.00
N SER A 534 -0.04 -15.23 0.72
CA SER A 534 0.25 -15.95 1.97
C SER A 534 -0.78 -15.65 3.07
N PHE A 535 -1.24 -14.40 3.18
CA PHE A 535 -2.31 -14.05 4.11
C PHE A 535 -3.68 -14.55 3.65
N TRP A 536 -3.98 -14.59 2.35
CA TRP A 536 -5.20 -15.22 1.85
C TRP A 536 -5.27 -16.70 2.19
N MET A 537 -4.14 -17.41 2.18
CA MET A 537 -4.07 -18.80 2.63
C MET A 537 -4.36 -18.94 4.13
N VAL A 538 -3.91 -18.01 4.96
CA VAL A 538 -4.30 -17.97 6.40
C VAL A 538 -5.80 -17.80 6.53
N GLU A 539 -6.36 -16.79 5.84
CA GLU A 539 -7.79 -16.49 5.89
C GLU A 539 -8.64 -17.68 5.44
N ALA A 540 -8.32 -18.22 4.26
CA ALA A 540 -9.00 -19.38 3.68
C ALA A 540 -8.98 -20.59 4.61
N ARG A 541 -7.85 -20.91 5.23
CA ARG A 541 -7.74 -22.04 6.18
C ARG A 541 -8.59 -21.81 7.42
N ALA A 542 -8.64 -20.58 7.95
CA ALA A 542 -9.46 -20.24 9.10
C ALA A 542 -10.97 -20.39 8.78
N GLU A 543 -11.43 -19.86 7.65
CA GLU A 543 -12.82 -19.97 7.16
C GLU A 543 -13.22 -21.42 6.87
N LEU A 544 -12.28 -22.25 6.39
CA LEU A 544 -12.48 -23.69 6.23
C LEU A 544 -12.39 -24.47 7.55
N GLY A 545 -12.43 -23.80 8.70
CA GLY A 545 -12.48 -24.44 10.02
C GLY A 545 -11.13 -25.00 10.50
N GLN A 546 -10.03 -24.74 9.80
CA GLN A 546 -8.66 -25.14 10.20
C GLN A 546 -7.98 -24.02 11.02
N ARG A 547 -8.72 -23.41 11.95
CA ARG A 547 -8.26 -22.26 12.75
C ARG A 547 -6.90 -22.45 13.46
N PRO A 548 -6.62 -23.58 14.14
CA PRO A 548 -5.31 -23.77 14.76
C PRO A 548 -4.14 -23.77 13.77
N GLU A 549 -4.34 -24.36 12.58
CA GLU A 549 -3.34 -24.35 11.51
C GLU A 549 -3.16 -22.94 10.93
N ALA A 550 -4.26 -22.23 10.71
CA ALA A 550 -4.25 -20.86 10.23
C ALA A 550 -3.49 -19.93 11.18
N ARG A 551 -3.73 -20.05 12.51
CA ARG A 551 -2.98 -19.30 13.53
C ARG A 551 -1.49 -19.60 13.49
N GLN A 552 -1.10 -20.88 13.44
CA GLN A 552 0.31 -21.26 13.36
C GLN A 552 0.98 -20.71 12.09
N ARG A 553 0.26 -20.68 10.97
CA ARG A 553 0.75 -20.12 9.71
C ARG A 553 0.93 -18.60 9.80
N PHE A 554 -0.03 -17.91 10.38
CA PHE A 554 0.03 -16.48 10.65
C PHE A 554 1.23 -16.12 11.53
N ASP A 555 1.46 -16.85 12.62
CA ASP A 555 2.59 -16.61 13.52
C ASP A 555 3.93 -16.77 12.80
N ARG A 556 4.08 -17.79 11.93
CA ARG A 556 5.29 -17.99 11.11
C ARG A 556 5.49 -16.88 10.07
N LEU A 557 4.41 -16.39 9.47
CA LEU A 557 4.48 -15.25 8.55
C LEU A 557 4.95 -13.99 9.28
N ASN A 558 4.38 -13.71 10.44
CA ASN A 558 4.74 -12.56 11.27
C ASN A 558 6.18 -12.62 11.76
N GLU A 559 6.65 -13.79 12.19
CA GLU A 559 8.03 -14.00 12.58
C GLU A 559 8.98 -13.71 11.39
N ALA A 560 8.66 -14.22 10.20
CA ALA A 560 9.46 -13.99 9.01
C ALA A 560 9.46 -12.52 8.53
N LEU A 561 8.42 -11.74 8.85
CA LEU A 561 8.26 -10.33 8.46
C LEU A 561 8.67 -9.33 9.54
N SER A 562 9.07 -9.80 10.73
CA SER A 562 9.36 -8.95 11.90
C SER A 562 10.43 -7.88 11.65
N HIS A 563 11.31 -8.09 10.68
CA HIS A 563 12.39 -7.17 10.31
C HIS A 563 11.94 -5.94 9.48
N GLY A 564 10.68 -5.88 9.02
CA GLY A 564 10.14 -4.82 8.15
C GLY A 564 9.47 -3.63 8.85
N HIS A 565 9.65 -3.47 10.17
CA HIS A 565 9.10 -2.36 10.99
C HIS A 565 7.60 -2.06 10.82
N GLY A 566 6.81 -3.07 10.43
CA GLY A 566 5.37 -2.95 10.27
C GLY A 566 4.90 -2.26 8.99
N ILE A 567 5.78 -2.05 8.00
CA ILE A 567 5.42 -1.64 6.64
C ILE A 567 5.66 -2.81 5.69
N LEU A 568 4.60 -3.35 5.11
CA LEU A 568 4.66 -4.52 4.24
C LEU A 568 4.90 -4.10 2.79
N SER A 569 5.81 -4.81 2.12
CA SER A 569 6.02 -4.73 0.68
C SER A 569 5.01 -5.59 -0.08
N GLU A 570 5.07 -5.51 -1.40
CA GLU A 570 4.31 -6.37 -2.29
C GLU A 570 4.76 -7.83 -2.23
N MET A 571 6.09 -8.04 -2.25
CA MET A 571 6.71 -9.35 -2.32
C MET A 571 7.86 -9.51 -1.35
N ILE A 572 8.29 -10.76 -1.19
CA ILE A 572 9.48 -11.14 -0.44
C ILE A 572 10.25 -12.22 -1.20
N ASP A 573 11.57 -12.15 -1.20
CA ASP A 573 12.40 -13.28 -1.60
C ASP A 573 12.34 -14.35 -0.49
N PRO A 574 11.75 -15.52 -0.72
CA PRO A 574 11.59 -16.53 0.33
C PRO A 574 12.92 -17.16 0.78
N ALA A 575 14.00 -17.03 -0.01
CA ALA A 575 15.30 -17.58 0.33
C ALA A 575 16.12 -16.63 1.22
N SER A 576 16.12 -15.33 0.89
CA SER A 576 16.90 -14.33 1.63
C SER A 576 16.11 -13.57 2.69
N GLY A 577 14.78 -13.55 2.58
CA GLY A 577 13.89 -12.71 3.39
C GLY A 577 13.84 -11.24 2.94
N ALA A 578 14.57 -10.85 1.88
CA ALA A 578 14.60 -9.47 1.42
C ALA A 578 13.23 -9.05 0.85
N PHE A 579 12.79 -7.84 1.19
CA PHE A 579 11.57 -7.28 0.63
C PHE A 579 11.77 -6.95 -0.86
N LEU A 580 10.71 -7.13 -1.65
CA LEU A 580 10.63 -6.92 -3.09
C LEU A 580 9.30 -6.25 -3.47
N GLY A 581 9.23 -5.68 -4.67
CA GLY A 581 8.06 -4.97 -5.19
C GLY A 581 7.72 -3.70 -4.40
N ASN A 582 6.62 -3.06 -4.77
CA ASN A 582 6.29 -1.73 -4.25
C ASN A 582 5.93 -1.74 -2.74
N LEU A 583 6.15 -0.62 -2.05
CA LEU A 583 5.88 -0.43 -0.62
C LEU A 583 5.50 1.02 -0.23
N PRO A 584 4.78 1.23 0.89
CA PRO A 584 3.84 0.28 1.50
C PRO A 584 2.87 -0.26 0.45
N GLN A 585 2.59 -1.57 0.50
CA GLN A 585 1.64 -2.19 -0.42
C GLN A 585 0.27 -2.40 0.25
N GLY A 586 -0.75 -1.81 -0.35
CA GLY A 586 -2.12 -1.83 0.14
C GLY A 586 -2.69 -3.25 0.23
N LEU A 587 -2.54 -4.06 -0.82
CA LEU A 587 -3.08 -5.42 -0.85
C LEU A 587 -2.46 -6.33 0.23
N SER A 588 -1.18 -6.14 0.55
CA SER A 588 -0.47 -6.89 1.60
C SER A 588 -0.98 -6.52 2.99
N HIS A 589 -1.08 -5.22 3.30
CA HIS A 589 -1.61 -4.74 4.58
C HIS A 589 -3.08 -5.08 4.78
N LEU A 590 -3.86 -5.02 3.71
CA LEU A 590 -5.22 -5.49 3.69
C LEU A 590 -5.32 -6.97 4.03
N ALA A 591 -4.62 -7.83 3.27
CA ALA A 591 -4.72 -9.27 3.46
C ALA A 591 -4.32 -9.67 4.89
N HIS A 592 -3.32 -8.96 5.45
CA HIS A 592 -2.93 -9.08 6.84
C HIS A 592 -4.06 -8.71 7.83
N ILE A 593 -4.78 -7.59 7.61
CA ILE A 593 -5.97 -7.22 8.40
C ILE A 593 -7.04 -8.31 8.32
N MET A 594 -7.34 -8.82 7.13
CA MET A 594 -8.39 -9.83 6.95
C MET A 594 -8.03 -11.15 7.66
N ALA A 595 -6.76 -11.57 7.57
CA ALA A 595 -6.26 -12.73 8.30
C ALA A 595 -6.40 -12.54 9.83
N LEU A 596 -6.08 -11.35 10.35
CA LEU A 596 -6.27 -11.02 11.76
C LEU A 596 -7.73 -11.04 12.19
N SER A 597 -8.63 -10.50 11.36
CA SER A 597 -10.06 -10.45 11.66
C SER A 597 -10.69 -11.84 11.76
N VAL A 598 -10.34 -12.77 10.88
CA VAL A 598 -10.91 -14.13 10.93
C VAL A 598 -10.31 -15.01 12.04
N LEU A 599 -9.08 -14.72 12.44
CA LEU A 599 -8.40 -15.40 13.54
C LEU A 599 -8.83 -14.91 14.93
N ASP A 600 -9.47 -13.74 15.02
CA ASP A 600 -9.96 -13.20 16.28
C ASP A 600 -11.11 -14.08 16.83
N GLU A 601 -10.89 -14.67 18.01
CA GLU A 601 -11.89 -15.51 18.68
C GLU A 601 -13.10 -14.70 19.14
N ALA A 602 -12.95 -13.39 19.37
CA ALA A 602 -14.06 -12.50 19.71
C ALA A 602 -15.03 -12.27 18.53
N ALA A 603 -14.55 -12.39 17.29
CA ALA A 603 -15.36 -12.28 16.08
C ALA A 603 -16.13 -13.58 15.74
N ALA A 604 -15.75 -14.72 16.33
CA ALA A 604 -16.40 -16.01 16.09
C ALA A 604 -17.75 -16.18 16.83
N CYS A 605 -18.15 -15.19 17.64
CA CYS A 605 -19.41 -15.14 18.35
C CYS A 605 -20.21 -13.89 17.94
N ASN A 606 -20.90 -13.95 16.81
CA ASN A 606 -22.17 -13.25 16.55
C ASN A 606 -22.96 -13.96 15.46
#